data_AF-A0A354WPI7-F1
#
_entry.id   AF-A0A354WPI7-F1
#
_cell.length_a   1.000
_cell.length_b   1.000
_cell.length_c   1.000
_cell.angle_alpha   90.00
_cell.angle_beta   90.00
_cell.angle_gamma   90.00
#
_symmetry.space_group_name_H-M   'P 1'
#
loop_
_entity.id
_entity.type
_entity.pdbx_description
1 polymer ?
#
loop_
_entity_poly.entity_id
_entity_poly.type
_entity_poly.pdbx_seq_one_letter_code
_entity_poly.pdbx_strand_id
1 'polypeptide(L)' 'MYEKLVNYAAKQLELDPSEITPDATFESLGIDSLDIVEMIMDLESELGVELDLEDQHITTFKELADFIESKLN' A
#
# COMPACT_ATOMS: atom_id res chain seq x y z
N MET A 1 7.34 -2.19 -7.07
CA MET A 1 6.12 -1.55 -6.55
C MET A 1 6.28 -1.04 -5.12
N TYR A 2 6.99 -1.76 -4.25
CA TYR A 2 7.22 -1.38 -2.84
C TYR A 2 7.69 0.08 -2.66
N GLU A 3 8.76 0.50 -3.35
CA GLU A 3 9.26 1.88 -3.25
C GLU A 3 8.24 2.95 -3.67
N LYS A 4 7.33 2.62 -4.60
CA LYS A 4 6.24 3.53 -5.01
C LYS A 4 5.27 3.72 -3.86
N LEU A 5 4.87 2.64 -3.20
CA LEU A 5 3.96 2.68 -2.05
C LEU A 5 4.61 3.41 -0.85
N VAL A 6 5.89 3.14 -0.57
CA VAL A 6 6.63 3.84 0.49
C VAL A 6 6.69 5.35 0.21
N ASN A 7 6.98 5.74 -1.04
CA ASN A 7 6.99 7.17 -1.40
C ASN A 7 5.59 7.80 -1.37
N TYR A 8 4.55 7.06 -1.72
CA TYR A 8 3.16 7.51 -1.61
C TYR A 8 2.80 7.75 -0.15
N ALA A 9 3.02 6.76 0.72
CA ALA A 9 2.78 6.85 2.15
C ALA A 9 3.58 7.98 2.79
N ALA A 10 4.85 8.15 2.43
CA ALA A 10 5.67 9.24 2.95
C ALA A 10 5.17 10.65 2.53
N LYS A 11 4.52 10.77 1.37
CA LYS A 11 4.01 12.05 0.85
C LYS A 11 2.58 12.35 1.28
N GLN A 12 1.70 11.36 1.24
CA GLN A 12 0.28 11.52 1.49
C GLN A 12 -0.07 11.34 2.96
N LEU A 13 0.61 10.41 3.64
CA LEU A 13 0.37 10.07 5.03
C LEU A 13 1.40 10.73 5.97
N GLU A 14 2.29 11.57 5.42
CA GLU A 14 3.36 12.28 6.13
C GLU A 14 4.25 11.36 6.99
N LEU A 15 4.37 10.08 6.57
CA LEU A 15 5.17 9.08 7.28
C LEU A 15 6.66 9.21 6.95
N ASP A 16 7.51 8.85 7.91
CA ASP A 16 8.94 8.76 7.65
C ASP A 16 9.24 7.47 6.86
N PRO A 17 9.81 7.55 5.65
CA PRO A 17 10.14 6.37 4.86
C PRO A 17 11.15 5.44 5.56
N SER A 18 11.89 5.93 6.56
CA SER A 18 12.77 5.11 7.39
C SER A 18 12.02 4.25 8.41
N GLU A 19 10.79 4.62 8.77
CA GLU A 19 9.89 3.82 9.62
C GLU A 19 9.15 2.74 8.83
N ILE A 20 8.99 2.94 7.51
CA ILE A 20 8.32 1.99 6.59
C ILE A 20 9.25 0.82 6.28
N THR A 21 9.33 -0.12 7.22
CA THR A 21 10.08 -1.37 7.05
C THR A 21 9.23 -2.44 6.35
N PRO A 22 9.85 -3.45 5.72
CA PRO A 22 9.11 -4.52 5.03
C PRO A 22 8.21 -5.35 5.96
N ASP A 23 8.53 -5.36 7.27
CA ASP A 23 7.78 -6.06 8.31
C ASP A 23 6.82 -5.10 9.05
N ALA A 24 6.85 -3.80 8.75
CA ALA A 24 5.94 -2.82 9.34
C ALA A 24 4.53 -3.02 8.77
N THR A 25 3.56 -3.02 9.67
CA THR A 25 2.15 -3.09 9.33
C THR A 25 1.55 -1.70 9.20
N PHE A 26 0.49 -1.56 8.42
CA PHE A 26 -0.24 -0.30 8.29
C PHE A 26 -0.67 0.25 9.66
N GLU A 27 -1.20 -0.62 10.53
CA GLU A 27 -1.57 -0.25 11.90
C GLU A 27 -0.38 0.25 12.73
N SER A 28 0.78 -0.41 12.64
CA SER A 28 1.98 0.01 13.39
C SER A 28 2.53 1.36 12.93
N LEU A 29 2.25 1.73 11.67
CA LEU A 29 2.63 3.00 11.08
C LEU A 29 1.57 4.09 11.33
N GLY A 30 0.47 3.77 12.03
CA GLY A 30 -0.61 4.71 12.29
C GLY A 30 -1.45 5.04 11.06
N ILE A 31 -1.46 4.14 10.06
CA ILE A 31 -2.27 4.27 8.85
C ILE A 31 -3.67 3.76 9.16
N ASP A 32 -4.66 4.60 8.90
CA ASP A 32 -6.06 4.23 9.10
C ASP A 32 -6.60 3.46 7.88
N SER A 33 -7.69 2.71 8.08
CA SER A 33 -8.33 1.96 7.00
C SER A 33 -8.77 2.84 5.83
N LEU A 34 -9.07 4.13 6.09
CA LEU A 34 -9.45 5.09 5.05
C LEU A 34 -8.26 5.44 4.14
N ASP A 35 -7.08 5.65 4.72
CA ASP A 35 -5.84 5.92 3.99
C ASP A 35 -5.46 4.75 3.08
N ILE A 36 -5.66 3.51 3.57
CA ILE A 36 -5.46 2.31 2.78
C ILE A 36 -6.43 2.29 1.60
N VAL A 37 -7.72 2.53 1.83
CA VAL A 37 -8.73 2.55 0.75
C VAL A 37 -8.39 3.62 -0.29
N GLU A 38 -8.04 4.84 0.11
CA GLU A 38 -7.65 5.91 -0.81
C GLU A 38 -6.43 5.54 -1.65
N MET A 39 -5.38 5.00 -1.00
CA MET A 39 -4.17 4.54 -1.70
C MET A 39 -4.49 3.48 -2.75
N ILE A 40 -5.37 2.52 -2.42
CA ILE A 40 -5.76 1.45 -3.33
C ILE A 40 -6.56 2.01 -4.51
N MET A 41 -7.54 2.88 -4.26
CA MET A 41 -8.32 3.50 -5.34
C MET A 41 -7.45 4.32 -6.31
N ASP A 42 -6.46 5.05 -5.77
CA ASP A 42 -5.50 5.80 -6.59
C ASP A 42 -4.63 4.86 -7.45
N LEU A 43 -4.14 3.77 -6.86
CA LEU A 43 -3.34 2.76 -7.56
C LEU A 43 -4.16 2.03 -8.62
N GLU A 44 -5.40 1.64 -8.32
CA GLU A 44 -6.33 1.03 -9.28
C GLU A 44 -6.55 1.95 -10.50
N SER A 45 -6.76 3.24 -10.25
CA SER A 45 -6.93 4.25 -11.30
C SER A 45 -5.65 4.49 -12.11
N GLU A 46 -4.49 4.58 -11.45
CA GLU A 46 -3.19 4.79 -12.12
C GLU A 46 -2.78 3.58 -12.98
N LEU A 47 -3.03 2.38 -12.48
CA LEU A 47 -2.63 1.13 -13.10
C LEU A 47 -3.69 0.56 -14.05
N GLY A 48 -4.94 1.00 -13.92
CA GLY A 48 -6.08 0.48 -14.68
C GLY A 48 -6.42 -0.97 -14.33
N VAL A 49 -6.20 -1.37 -13.07
CA VAL A 49 -6.49 -2.72 -12.56
C VAL A 49 -7.42 -2.64 -11.36
N GLU A 50 -8.13 -3.73 -11.07
CA GLU A 50 -9.00 -3.86 -9.90
C GLU A 50 -8.25 -4.68 -8.83
N LEU A 51 -7.98 -4.04 -7.70
CA LEU A 51 -7.25 -4.58 -6.56
C LEU A 51 -8.26 -5.01 -5.49
N ASP A 52 -8.88 -6.17 -5.71
CA ASP A 52 -9.78 -6.76 -4.72
C ASP A 52 -8.99 -7.26 -3.51
N LEU A 53 -8.99 -6.45 -2.45
CA LEU A 53 -8.36 -6.75 -1.16
C LEU A 53 -9.31 -7.43 -0.17
N GLU A 54 -10.60 -7.61 -0.48
CA GLU A 54 -11.58 -8.12 0.50
C GLU A 54 -11.20 -9.53 1.01
N ASP A 55 -10.63 -10.37 0.14
CA ASP A 55 -10.19 -11.73 0.48
C ASP A 55 -8.70 -11.83 0.85
N GLN A 56 -7.95 -10.72 0.76
CA GLN A 56 -6.51 -10.70 0.99
C GLN A 56 -6.22 -9.99 2.32
N HIS A 57 -5.73 -10.74 3.32
CA HIS A 57 -5.23 -10.18 4.58
C HIS A 57 -3.87 -9.49 4.39
N ILE A 58 -3.85 -8.41 3.61
CA ILE A 58 -2.68 -7.57 3.41
C ILE A 58 -2.57 -6.62 4.58
N THR A 59 -1.47 -6.73 5.33
CA THR A 59 -1.23 -5.90 6.50
C THR A 59 0.03 -5.06 6.37
N THR A 60 0.90 -5.40 5.41
CA THR A 60 2.19 -4.74 5.18
C THR A 60 2.29 -4.14 3.78
N PHE A 61 3.13 -3.12 3.63
CA PHE A 61 3.46 -2.53 2.34
C PHE A 61 4.10 -3.52 1.36
N LYS A 62 4.83 -4.50 1.89
CA LYS A 62 5.48 -5.54 1.09
C LYS A 62 4.45 -6.47 0.45
N GLU A 63 3.53 -6.99 1.25
CA GLU A 63 2.43 -7.83 0.76
C GLU A 63 1.60 -7.09 -0.29
N LEU A 64 1.32 -5.80 -0.06
CA LEU A 64 0.59 -5.00 -1.02
C LEU A 64 1.35 -4.83 -2.34
N ALA A 65 2.64 -4.54 -2.26
CA ALA A 65 3.50 -4.43 -3.43
C ALA A 65 3.53 -5.72 -4.25
N ASP A 66 3.72 -6.86 -3.58
CA ASP A 66 3.78 -8.17 -4.21
C ASP A 66 2.43 -8.53 -4.86
N PHE A 67 1.31 -8.20 -4.20
CA PHE A 67 -0.03 -8.40 -4.73
C PHE A 67 -0.26 -7.59 -6.01
N ILE A 68 0.07 -6.30 -6.00
CA ILE A 68 -0.09 -5.43 -7.16
C ILE A 68 0.80 -5.92 -8.31
N GLU A 69 2.05 -6.29 -8.05
CA GLU A 69 2.94 -6.85 -9.07
C GLU A 69 2.39 -8.14 -9.67
N SER A 70 1.70 -8.97 -8.87
CA SER A 70 1.05 -10.19 -9.36
C SER A 70 -0.13 -9.91 -10.30
N LYS A 71 -0.78 -8.74 -10.19
CA LYS A 71 -1.89 -8.31 -11.06
C LYS A 71 -1.44 -7.61 -12.33
N LEU A 72 -0.23 -7.05 -12.32
CA LEU A 72 0.36 -6.33 -13.45
C LEU A 72 1.14 -7.22 -14.43
N ASN A 73 1.42 -8.47 -14.05
CA ASN A 73 2.05 -9.50 -14.90
C ASN A 73 1.00 -10.35 -15.63
#